data_AF-A0AAU1F734-F1
#
_entry.id   AF-A0AAU1F734-F1
#
_cell.length_a   1.000
_cell.length_b   1.000
_cell.length_c   1.000
_cell.angle_alpha   90.00
_cell.angle_beta   90.00
_cell.angle_gamma   90.00
#
_symmetry.space_group_name_H-M   'P 1'
#
loop_
_entity.id
_entity.type
_entity.pdbx_description
1 polymer ?
#
loop_
_entity_poly.entity_id
_entity_poly.type
_entity_poly.pdbx_seq_one_letter_code
_entity_poly.pdbx_strand_id
1 'polypeptide(L)'
;MEPHEAVDAVAADLRDHPIPGDRHGLFTASRHIELLCALAGRLAGDAEYLYNHDSAGGPATPSAENQSRTAAHVGRAIAHYTQALAPLVALAQPGSQAMLQQQLDAIDLNSRLRVHLDDAGRALAEARVCLRLRRSTTPAATATVPVSAPTGRRRS
;
A
#
# COMPACT_ATOMS: atom_id res chain seq x y z
N MET A 1 -2.70 5.36 -15.53
CA MET A 1 -3.12 4.88 -14.20
C MET A 1 -2.19 5.48 -13.19
N GLU A 2 -2.70 6.25 -12.26
CA GLU A 2 -1.89 6.90 -11.23
C GLU A 2 -1.39 5.88 -10.18
N PRO A 3 -0.30 6.16 -9.44
CA PRO A 3 0.22 5.24 -8.43
C PRO A 3 -0.81 4.83 -7.38
N HIS A 4 -1.67 5.77 -6.95
CA HIS A 4 -2.71 5.49 -5.95
C HIS A 4 -3.81 4.60 -6.53
N GLU A 5 -4.20 4.78 -7.78
CA GLU A 5 -5.15 3.90 -8.48
C GLU A 5 -4.60 2.49 -8.61
N ALA A 6 -3.30 2.34 -8.89
CA ALA A 6 -2.66 1.02 -9.00
C ALA A 6 -2.66 0.27 -7.66
N VAL A 7 -2.30 0.95 -6.57
CA VAL A 7 -2.36 0.37 -5.22
C VAL A 7 -3.81 0.04 -4.86
N ASP A 8 -4.77 0.91 -5.18
CA ASP A 8 -6.19 0.69 -4.89
C ASP A 8 -6.78 -0.47 -5.69
N ALA A 9 -6.40 -0.61 -6.96
CA ALA A 9 -6.81 -1.71 -7.83
C ALA A 9 -6.27 -3.05 -7.33
N VAL A 10 -4.98 -3.13 -7.00
CA VAL A 10 -4.38 -4.36 -6.43
C VAL A 10 -5.07 -4.69 -5.12
N ALA A 11 -5.21 -3.75 -4.19
CA ALA A 11 -5.87 -4.03 -2.92
C ALA A 11 -7.40 -4.26 -3.03
N ALA A 12 -8.05 -3.92 -4.15
CA ALA A 12 -9.40 -4.40 -4.46
C ALA A 12 -9.35 -5.85 -4.92
N ASP A 13 -8.48 -6.17 -5.88
CA ASP A 13 -8.32 -7.52 -6.40
C ASP A 13 -7.97 -8.54 -5.30
N LEU A 14 -7.06 -8.19 -4.37
CA LEU A 14 -6.72 -9.07 -3.24
C LEU A 14 -7.91 -9.32 -2.29
N ARG A 15 -8.83 -8.36 -2.16
CA ARG A 15 -10.04 -8.51 -1.33
C ARG A 15 -11.11 -9.34 -2.02
N ASP A 16 -11.21 -9.22 -3.35
CA ASP A 16 -12.17 -9.96 -4.17
C ASP A 16 -11.76 -11.43 -4.34
N HIS A 17 -10.49 -11.75 -4.13
CA HIS A 17 -9.94 -13.10 -4.19
C HIS A 17 -9.35 -13.55 -2.84
N PRO A 18 -10.18 -13.80 -1.81
CA PRO A 18 -9.68 -14.24 -0.51
C PRO A 18 -8.96 -15.59 -0.62
N ILE A 19 -7.91 -15.78 0.20
CA ILE A 19 -7.15 -17.03 0.26
C ILE A 19 -7.90 -18.06 1.10
N PRO A 20 -8.37 -19.17 0.52
CA PRO A 20 -8.92 -20.28 1.31
C PRO A 20 -7.79 -21.05 2.02
N GLY A 21 -8.10 -21.71 3.13
CA GLY A 21 -7.17 -22.57 3.89
C GLY A 21 -6.96 -23.95 3.28
N ASP A 22 -7.01 -24.07 1.96
CA ASP A 22 -6.91 -25.34 1.23
C ASP A 22 -5.93 -25.23 0.03
N ARG A 23 -5.91 -26.26 -0.82
CA ARG A 23 -5.04 -26.32 -2.02
C ARG A 23 -5.18 -25.13 -2.97
N HIS A 24 -6.36 -24.49 -3.03
CA HIS A 24 -6.59 -23.31 -3.86
C HIS A 24 -5.94 -22.06 -3.25
N GLY A 25 -5.72 -22.05 -1.93
CA GLY A 25 -5.07 -20.97 -1.21
C GLY A 25 -3.65 -20.72 -1.68
N LEU A 26 -2.89 -21.78 -1.98
CA LEU A 26 -1.54 -21.65 -2.51
C LEU A 26 -1.51 -20.94 -3.87
N PHE A 27 -2.43 -21.29 -4.78
CA PHE A 27 -2.54 -20.64 -6.08
C PHE A 27 -2.90 -19.16 -5.94
N THR A 28 -3.92 -18.85 -5.13
CA THR A 28 -4.34 -17.47 -4.88
C THR A 28 -3.22 -16.64 -4.25
N ALA A 29 -2.50 -17.19 -3.26
CA ALA A 29 -1.36 -16.52 -2.64
C ALA A 29 -0.22 -16.23 -3.63
N SER A 30 0.12 -17.18 -4.50
CA SER A 30 1.13 -16.97 -5.54
C SER A 30 0.72 -15.87 -6.52
N ARG A 31 -0.53 -15.86 -6.99
CA ARG A 31 -1.08 -14.78 -7.83
C ARG A 31 -0.99 -13.43 -7.13
N HIS A 32 -1.28 -13.37 -5.84
CA HIS A 32 -1.18 -12.15 -5.05
C HIS A 32 0.27 -11.65 -4.97
N ILE A 33 1.23 -12.55 -4.74
CA ILE A 33 2.66 -12.22 -4.75
C ILE A 33 3.08 -11.66 -6.11
N GLU A 34 2.68 -12.27 -7.21
CA GLU A 34 2.99 -11.79 -8.57
C GLU A 34 2.48 -10.36 -8.81
N LEU A 35 1.21 -10.09 -8.46
CA LEU A 35 0.61 -8.76 -8.57
C LEU A 35 1.36 -7.73 -7.71
N LEU A 36 1.72 -8.09 -6.48
CA LEU A 36 2.46 -7.22 -5.57
C LEU A 36 3.89 -6.96 -6.05
N CYS A 37 4.57 -7.97 -6.60
CA CYS A 37 5.90 -7.82 -7.21
C CYS A 37 5.85 -6.86 -8.41
N ALA A 38 4.84 -7.00 -9.29
CA ALA A 38 4.64 -6.10 -10.41
C ALA A 38 4.39 -4.65 -9.94
N LEU A 39 3.56 -4.47 -8.91
CA LEU A 39 3.30 -3.17 -8.30
C LEU A 39 4.56 -2.56 -7.67
N ALA A 40 5.33 -3.35 -6.91
CA ALA A 40 6.57 -2.90 -6.28
C ALA A 40 7.61 -2.48 -7.32
N GLY A 41 7.81 -3.28 -8.37
CA GLY A 41 8.71 -2.96 -9.47
C GLY A 41 8.32 -1.68 -10.18
N ARG A 42 7.03 -1.48 -10.44
CA ARG A 42 6.51 -0.25 -11.01
C ARG A 42 6.77 0.96 -10.12
N LEU A 43 6.44 0.89 -8.82
CA LEU A 43 6.63 1.99 -7.88
C LEU A 43 8.12 2.35 -7.72
N ALA A 44 9.00 1.36 -7.72
CA ALA A 44 10.45 1.59 -7.67
C ALA A 44 10.96 2.25 -8.95
N GLY A 45 10.50 1.79 -10.12
CA GLY A 45 10.86 2.40 -11.41
C GLY A 45 10.34 3.84 -11.56
N ASP A 46 9.09 4.09 -11.14
CA ASP A 46 8.54 5.45 -11.12
C ASP A 46 9.36 6.36 -10.18
N ALA A 47 9.80 5.83 -9.02
CA ALA A 47 10.59 6.59 -8.06
C ALA A 47 11.96 6.96 -8.62
N GLU A 48 12.64 6.01 -9.26
CA GLU A 48 13.91 6.24 -9.95
C GLU A 48 13.76 7.27 -11.08
N TYR A 49 12.69 7.16 -11.88
CA TYR A 49 12.39 8.12 -12.94
C TYR A 49 12.25 9.54 -12.38
N LEU A 50 11.42 9.72 -11.34
CA LEU A 50 11.20 11.01 -10.69
C LEU A 50 12.47 11.58 -10.05
N TYR A 51 13.30 10.72 -9.46
CA TYR A 51 14.58 11.12 -8.87
C TYR A 51 15.54 11.67 -9.93
N ASN A 52 15.63 11.01 -11.09
CA ASN A 52 16.57 11.38 -12.15
C ASN A 52 16.10 12.55 -13.02
N HIS A 53 14.78 12.80 -13.09
CA HIS A 53 14.22 13.81 -14.01
C HIS A 53 13.75 15.09 -13.32
N ASP A 54 13.95 15.25 -12.00
CA ASP A 54 13.81 16.42 -11.10
C ASP A 54 12.89 17.60 -11.48
N SER A 55 11.90 17.42 -12.36
CA SER A 55 11.23 18.52 -13.03
C SER A 55 9.91 18.05 -13.63
N ALA A 56 8.82 18.72 -13.22
CA ALA A 56 7.44 18.72 -13.74
C ALA A 56 6.36 18.12 -12.81
N GLY A 57 6.73 17.65 -11.63
CA GLY A 57 5.74 17.28 -10.63
C GLY A 57 5.06 18.53 -10.03
N GLY A 58 3.86 18.87 -10.51
CA GLY A 58 3.01 19.85 -9.83
C GLY A 58 2.73 19.41 -8.37
N PRO A 59 2.16 20.28 -7.52
CA PRO A 59 1.92 19.97 -6.11
C PRO A 59 1.07 18.71 -5.85
N ALA A 60 0.45 18.13 -6.89
CA ALA A 60 -0.39 16.94 -6.82
C ALA A 60 0.33 15.60 -7.15
N THR A 61 1.56 15.60 -7.66
CA THR A 61 2.27 14.35 -7.99
C THR A 61 3.06 13.83 -6.78
N PRO A 62 2.98 12.52 -6.44
CA PRO A 62 3.77 11.95 -5.37
C PRO A 62 5.27 12.06 -5.68
N SER A 63 6.09 12.39 -4.67
CA SER A 63 7.54 12.49 -4.82
C SER A 63 8.20 11.12 -5.00
N ALA A 64 9.44 11.10 -5.53
CA ALA A 64 10.28 9.91 -5.57
C ALA A 64 10.39 9.22 -4.19
N GLU A 65 10.49 10.01 -3.12
CA GLU A 65 10.51 9.52 -1.74
C GLU A 65 9.19 8.81 -1.36
N ASN A 66 8.04 9.42 -1.68
CA ASN A 66 6.74 8.81 -1.40
C ASN A 66 6.57 7.49 -2.17
N GLN A 67 6.99 7.45 -3.44
CA GLN A 67 6.93 6.22 -4.23
C GLN A 67 7.88 5.14 -3.70
N SER A 68 9.10 5.52 -3.30
CA SER A 68 10.06 4.60 -2.67
C SER A 68 9.53 4.02 -1.36
N ARG A 69 8.94 4.86 -0.50
CA ARG A 69 8.28 4.42 0.75
C ARG A 69 7.11 3.50 0.46
N THR A 70 6.28 3.84 -0.52
CA THR A 70 5.16 3.00 -0.96
C THR A 70 5.66 1.63 -1.42
N ALA A 71 6.70 1.59 -2.27
CA ALA A 71 7.32 0.35 -2.73
C ALA A 71 7.84 -0.49 -1.56
N ALA A 72 8.43 0.13 -0.53
CA ALA A 72 8.89 -0.56 0.67
C ALA A 72 7.74 -1.22 1.45
N HIS A 73 6.60 -0.54 1.61
CA HIS A 73 5.41 -1.13 2.25
C HIS A 73 4.80 -2.26 1.42
N VAL A 74 4.77 -2.12 0.08
CA VAL A 74 4.39 -3.24 -0.82
C VAL A 74 5.36 -4.42 -0.65
N GLY A 75 6.66 -4.16 -0.53
CA GLY A 75 7.68 -5.16 -0.21
C GLY A 75 7.41 -5.92 1.11
N ARG A 76 6.94 -5.21 2.15
CA ARG A 76 6.51 -5.85 3.40
C ARG A 76 5.30 -6.75 3.21
N ALA A 77 4.31 -6.32 2.41
CA ALA A 77 3.17 -7.16 2.07
C ALA A 77 3.59 -8.44 1.35
N ILE A 78 4.53 -8.35 0.39
CA ILE A 78 5.12 -9.52 -0.30
C ILE A 78 5.77 -10.47 0.71
N ALA A 79 6.54 -9.95 1.66
CA ALA A 79 7.20 -10.77 2.68
C ALA A 79 6.18 -11.55 3.52
N HIS A 80 5.09 -10.91 3.93
CA HIS A 80 4.02 -11.58 4.67
C HIS A 80 3.28 -12.64 3.84
N TYR A 81 2.95 -12.37 2.58
CA TYR A 81 2.40 -13.40 1.68
C TYR A 81 3.38 -14.56 1.48
N THR A 82 4.68 -14.29 1.41
CA THR A 82 5.70 -15.33 1.30
C THR A 82 5.77 -16.20 2.57
N GLN A 83 5.67 -15.58 3.75
CA GLN A 83 5.59 -16.30 5.03
C GLN A 83 4.31 -17.16 5.12
N ALA A 84 3.20 -16.70 4.52
CA ALA A 84 1.95 -17.44 4.45
C ALA A 84 2.02 -18.71 3.56
N LEU A 85 3.01 -18.85 2.68
CA LEU A 85 3.13 -20.03 1.81
C LEU A 85 3.38 -21.32 2.61
N ALA A 86 4.18 -21.25 3.68
CA ALA A 86 4.47 -22.43 4.50
C ALA A 86 3.21 -23.07 5.14
N PRO A 87 2.35 -22.32 5.86
CA PRO A 87 1.11 -22.90 6.37
C PRO A 87 0.14 -23.31 5.25
N LEU A 88 0.11 -22.62 4.11
CA LEU A 88 -0.72 -23.03 2.97
C LEU A 88 -0.30 -24.37 2.37
N VAL A 89 1.01 -24.59 2.21
CA VAL A 89 1.54 -25.88 1.74
C VAL A 89 1.19 -26.99 2.72
N ALA A 90 1.32 -26.74 4.03
CA ALA A 90 0.98 -27.73 5.05
C ALA A 90 -0.53 -28.07 5.05
N LEU A 91 -1.40 -27.06 4.93
CA LEU A 91 -2.86 -27.23 4.85
C LEU A 91 -3.33 -27.89 3.55
N ALA A 92 -2.58 -27.74 2.45
CA ALA A 92 -2.91 -28.34 1.17
C ALA A 92 -2.58 -29.84 1.08
N GLN A 93 -1.85 -30.41 2.04
CA GLN A 93 -1.49 -31.83 2.04
C GLN A 93 -2.75 -32.69 2.33
N PRO A 94 -3.04 -33.71 1.52
CA PRO A 94 -4.16 -34.62 1.77
C PRO A 94 -3.91 -35.43 3.06
N GLY A 95 -4.61 -35.09 4.14
CA GLY A 95 -4.63 -35.90 5.36
C GLY A 95 -5.56 -37.09 5.21
N SER A 96 -5.03 -38.32 5.29
CA SER A 96 -5.86 -39.52 5.40
C SER A 96 -6.55 -39.53 6.77
N GLN A 97 -7.87 -39.34 6.81
CA GLN A 97 -8.76 -39.58 7.95
C GLN A 97 -8.25 -39.09 9.33
N ALA A 98 -8.39 -37.78 9.53
CA ALA A 98 -8.60 -37.06 10.79
C ALA A 98 -8.18 -37.78 12.09
N MET A 99 -6.88 -37.73 12.41
CA MET A 99 -6.46 -37.81 13.81
C MET A 99 -6.65 -36.44 14.49
N LEU A 100 -7.09 -36.42 15.75
CA LEU A 100 -7.30 -35.18 16.54
C LEU A 100 -6.09 -34.23 16.49
N GLN A 101 -4.88 -34.79 16.50
CA GLN A 101 -3.64 -34.01 16.38
C GLN A 101 -3.59 -33.19 15.09
N GLN A 102 -3.97 -33.77 13.95
CA GLN A 102 -4.00 -33.06 12.67
C GLN A 102 -5.02 -31.91 12.67
N GLN A 103 -6.12 -32.05 13.41
CA GLN A 103 -7.10 -30.98 13.56
C GLN A 103 -6.55 -29.81 14.39
N LEU A 104 -5.84 -30.11 15.48
CA LEU A 104 -5.16 -29.09 16.29
C LEU A 104 -4.06 -28.38 15.50
N ASP A 105 -3.25 -29.14 14.76
CA ASP A 105 -2.21 -28.59 13.90
C ASP A 105 -2.83 -27.69 12.81
N ALA A 106 -3.95 -28.10 12.21
CA ALA A 106 -4.66 -27.27 11.23
C ALA A 106 -5.18 -25.96 11.83
N ILE A 107 -5.62 -25.94 13.09
CA ILE A 107 -6.03 -24.70 13.78
C ILE A 107 -4.83 -23.75 13.94
N ASP A 108 -3.68 -24.27 14.40
CA ASP A 108 -2.47 -23.46 14.55
C ASP A 108 -1.98 -22.91 13.20
N LEU A 109 -1.97 -23.75 12.15
CA LEU A 109 -1.60 -23.34 10.80
C LEU A 109 -2.54 -22.25 10.25
N ASN A 110 -3.86 -22.39 10.45
CA ASN A 110 -4.84 -21.37 10.06
C ASN A 110 -4.65 -20.06 10.85
N SER A 111 -4.29 -20.15 12.14
CA SER A 111 -3.99 -18.98 12.96
C SER A 111 -2.78 -18.21 12.41
N ARG A 112 -1.67 -18.92 12.15
CA ARG A 112 -0.45 -18.33 11.56
C ARG A 112 -0.71 -17.74 10.18
N LEU A 113 -1.47 -18.44 9.34
CA LEU A 113 -1.89 -17.94 8.03
C LEU A 113 -2.62 -16.59 8.18
N ARG A 114 -3.61 -16.51 9.06
CA ARG A 114 -4.37 -15.26 9.29
C ARG A 114 -3.48 -14.11 9.73
N VAL A 115 -2.57 -14.34 10.67
CA VAL A 115 -1.62 -13.30 11.13
C VAL A 115 -0.85 -12.70 9.96
N HIS A 116 -0.29 -13.54 9.08
CA HIS A 116 0.45 -13.06 7.92
C HIS A 116 -0.45 -12.31 6.92
N LEU A 117 -1.68 -12.77 6.67
CA LEU A 117 -2.60 -12.08 5.77
C LEU A 117 -3.07 -10.72 6.33
N ASP A 118 -3.30 -10.64 7.63
CA ASP A 118 -3.66 -9.39 8.31
C ASP A 118 -2.51 -8.38 8.26
N ASP A 119 -1.28 -8.83 8.52
CA ASP A 119 -0.09 -7.97 8.45
C ASP A 119 0.23 -7.53 7.02
N ALA A 120 0.00 -8.38 6.02
CA ALA A 120 0.06 -7.98 4.61
C ALA A 120 -0.98 -6.87 4.29
N GLY A 121 -2.20 -7.02 4.80
CA GLY A 121 -3.27 -6.03 4.66
C GLY A 121 -2.91 -4.69 5.31
N ARG A 122 -2.30 -4.72 6.51
CA ARG A 122 -1.79 -3.51 7.19
C ARG A 122 -0.70 -2.82 6.38
N ALA A 123 0.27 -3.57 5.87
CA ALA A 123 1.33 -3.02 5.04
C ALA A 123 0.78 -2.34 3.76
N LEU A 124 -0.25 -2.91 3.13
CA LEU A 124 -0.92 -2.27 1.99
C LEU A 124 -1.71 -1.01 2.36
N ALA A 125 -2.32 -0.98 3.55
CA ALA A 125 -2.95 0.22 4.07
C ALA A 125 -1.92 1.34 4.29
N GLU A 126 -0.74 1.02 4.82
CA GLU A 126 0.37 1.97 4.97
C GLU A 126 0.89 2.47 3.62
N ALA A 127 1.03 1.58 2.63
CA ALA A 127 1.40 1.97 1.27
C ALA A 127 0.43 3.02 0.68
N ARG A 128 -0.87 2.83 0.87
CA ARG A 128 -1.89 3.82 0.45
C ARG A 128 -1.71 5.18 1.15
N VAL A 129 -1.36 5.18 2.43
CA VAL A 129 -1.15 6.42 3.19
C VAL A 129 0.04 7.21 2.65
N CYS A 130 1.13 6.55 2.25
CA CYS A 130 2.30 7.21 1.66
C CYS A 130 1.98 8.01 0.39
N LEU A 131 0.97 7.58 -0.37
CA LEU A 131 0.54 8.26 -1.60
C LEU A 131 -0.49 9.39 -1.36
N ARG A 132 -1.06 9.52 -0.14
CA ARG A 132 -2.18 10.44 0.14
C ARG A 132 -1.80 11.86 0.61
N LEU A 133 -0.51 12.28 0.62
CA LEU A 133 -0.08 13.66 0.97
C LEU A 133 0.97 14.16 -0.05
N ARG A 134 0.87 15.32 -0.72
CA ARG A 134 0.49 16.68 -0.29
C ARG A 134 -0.62 17.30 -1.16
N ARG A 135 -1.80 17.60 -0.61
CA ARG A 135 -2.45 18.88 -0.95
C ARG A 135 -1.86 19.87 0.03
N SER A 136 -0.95 20.73 -0.42
CA SER A 136 -0.52 21.88 0.38
C SER A 136 -1.77 22.69 0.74
N THR A 137 -2.23 22.56 1.98
CA THR A 137 -2.97 23.64 2.63
C THR A 137 -1.96 24.75 2.86
N THR A 138 -1.65 25.50 1.80
CA THR A 138 -1.10 26.84 1.96
C THR A 138 -2.17 27.60 2.76
N PRO A 139 -1.87 28.10 3.98
CA PRO A 139 -2.77 29.06 4.59
C PRO A 139 -2.91 30.20 3.59
N ALA A 140 -4.13 30.56 3.21
CA ALA A 140 -4.35 31.78 2.45
C ALA A 140 -3.75 32.91 3.27
N ALA A 141 -2.57 33.40 2.88
CA ALA A 141 -2.00 34.60 3.45
C ALA A 141 -3.02 35.70 3.17
N THR A 142 -3.78 36.09 4.20
CA THR A 142 -4.60 37.28 4.19
C THR A 142 -3.72 38.43 3.73
N ALA A 143 -3.95 38.89 2.50
CA ALA A 143 -3.34 40.10 1.99
C ALA A 143 -3.83 41.25 2.88
N THR A 144 -2.98 41.72 3.79
CA THR A 144 -3.17 42.99 4.47
C THR A 144 -3.05 44.10 3.44
N VAL A 145 -4.20 44.60 2.99
CA VAL A 145 -4.28 45.79 2.14
C VAL A 145 -3.78 46.98 2.97
N PRO A 146 -2.80 47.78 2.49
CA PRO A 146 -2.43 49.01 3.17
C PRO A 146 -3.55 50.03 2.99
N VAL A 147 -4.19 50.41 4.10
CA VAL A 147 -5.14 51.55 4.12
C VAL A 147 -4.34 52.83 3.87
N SER A 148 -4.58 53.47 2.74
CA SER A 148 -4.03 54.82 2.45
C SER A 148 -4.77 55.85 3.30
N ALA A 149 -4.04 56.60 4.13
CA ALA A 149 -4.57 57.70 4.90
C ALA A 149 -4.84 58.94 4.01
N PRO A 150 -5.99 59.61 4.12
CA PRO A 150 -6.22 60.86 3.42
C PRO A 150 -5.52 62.01 4.15
N THR A 151 -4.53 62.64 3.51
CA THR A 151 -3.99 63.92 3.94
C THR A 151 -5.00 65.02 3.59
N GLY A 152 -5.80 65.38 4.60
CA GLY A 152 -6.69 66.54 4.55
C GLY A 152 -5.90 67.83 4.38
N ARG A 153 -6.00 68.43 3.19
CA ARG A 153 -5.58 69.80 2.90
C ARG A 153 -6.59 70.75 3.53
N ARG A 154 -6.19 71.57 4.51
CA ARG A 154 -6.97 72.76 4.88
C ARG A 154 -6.07 73.97 5.11
N ARG A 155 -6.38 75.00 4.32
CA ARG A 155 -5.86 76.37 4.37
C ARG A 155 -6.35 77.09 5.62
N SER A 156 -5.47 77.90 6.19
CA SER A 156 -5.74 79.24 6.71
C SER A 156 -4.41 79.94 6.89
#